data_AF-A0A9Q1UZY4-F1
#
_entry.id   AF-A0A9Q1UZY4-F1
#
_cell.length_a   1.000
_cell.length_b   1.000
_cell.length_c   1.000
_cell.angle_alpha   90.00
_cell.angle_beta   90.00
_cell.angle_gamma   90.00
#
_symmetry.space_group_name_H-M   'P 1'
#
loop_
_entity.id
_entity.type
_entity.pdbx_description
1 polymer ?
#
loop_
_entity_poly.entity_id
_entity_poly.type
_entity_poly.pdbx_seq_one_letter_code
_entity_poly.pdbx_strand_id
1 'polypeptide(L)'
;MILNIKPYCYCRQCLNTNKNYYVEVRNQCPHYLNFLLCYKINGKRVVKASPTFAPGKVQHIVFPGDATELSLTIFDSSFNPPSLICSKLPSAHMINRYNVVSTAYNNFECINI
;
A
#
# COMPACT_ATOMS: atom_id res chain seq x y z
N MET A 1 30.40 15.29 47.09
CA MET A 1 29.45 15.66 46.02
C MET A 1 29.62 14.66 44.88
N ILE A 2 28.68 13.73 44.73
CA ILE A 2 28.74 12.70 43.68
C ILE A 2 28.00 13.25 42.47
N LEU A 3 28.74 13.57 41.41
CA LEU A 3 28.18 13.97 40.12
C LEU A 3 27.51 12.76 39.48
N ASN A 4 26.19 12.78 39.51
CA ASN A 4 25.32 11.74 38.96
C ASN A 4 25.27 11.93 37.43
N ILE A 5 26.25 11.36 36.73
CA ILE A 5 26.33 11.39 35.27
C ILE A 5 25.26 10.43 34.73
N LYS A 6 24.09 10.98 34.39
CA LYS A 6 23.08 10.26 33.59
C LYS A 6 23.71 9.92 32.24
N PRO A 7 23.73 8.65 31.81
CA PRO A 7 24.11 8.32 30.45
C PRO A 7 22.99 8.84 29.54
N TYR A 8 23.24 9.98 28.89
CA TYR A 8 22.46 10.40 27.75
C TYR A 8 22.63 9.32 26.68
N CYS A 9 21.58 8.57 26.36
CA CYS A 9 21.51 7.79 25.14
C CYS A 9 21.58 8.75 23.96
N TYR A 10 22.81 9.05 23.51
CA TYR A 10 23.04 9.58 22.19
C TYR A 10 22.63 8.48 21.20
N CYS A 11 21.40 8.55 20.68
CA CYS A 11 21.05 7.89 19.44
C CYS A 11 21.95 8.47 18.35
N ARG A 12 23.13 7.86 18.21
CA ARG A 12 24.06 7.97 17.08
C ARG A 12 23.23 7.81 15.82
N GLN A 13 22.93 8.92 15.16
CA GLN A 13 22.46 9.02 13.78
C GLN A 13 21.70 7.78 13.28
N CYS A 14 20.41 7.70 13.59
CA CYS A 14 19.50 7.03 12.66
C CYS A 14 19.44 7.93 11.42
N LEU A 15 20.41 7.77 10.51
CA LEU A 15 20.26 8.17 9.11
C LEU A 15 19.08 7.37 8.57
N ASN A 16 17.87 7.83 8.85
CA ASN A 16 16.65 7.26 8.32
C ASN A 16 16.53 7.77 6.88
N THR A 17 17.44 7.31 6.02
CA THR A 17 17.45 7.57 4.58
C THR A 17 16.38 6.75 3.86
N ASN A 18 15.71 5.83 4.56
CA ASN A 18 14.61 5.04 4.02
C ASN A 18 13.34 5.89 3.97
N LYS A 19 13.24 6.76 2.96
CA LYS A 19 11.97 7.35 2.55
C LYS A 19 10.98 6.22 2.33
N ASN A 20 9.90 6.19 3.09
CA ASN A 20 8.81 5.26 2.86
C ASN A 20 7.76 5.92 1.96
N TYR A 21 7.19 5.13 1.07
CA TYR A 21 6.08 5.52 0.22
C TYR A 21 4.90 4.59 0.48
N TYR A 22 3.74 4.90 -0.10
CA TYR A 22 2.57 4.06 0.05
C TYR A 22 1.72 4.05 -1.20
N VAL A 23 1.00 2.94 -1.37
CA VAL A 23 -0.13 2.83 -2.27
C VAL A 23 -1.40 2.95 -1.44
N GLU A 24 -2.30 3.85 -1.83
CA GLU A 24 -3.61 4.05 -1.23
C GLU A 24 -4.70 3.70 -2.24
N VAL A 25 -5.68 2.91 -1.79
CA VAL A 25 -6.85 2.51 -2.57
C VAL A 25 -8.10 2.96 -1.83
N ARG A 26 -8.89 3.81 -2.48
CA ARG A 26 -10.20 4.26 -2.00
C ARG A 26 -11.29 3.47 -2.70
N ASN A 27 -12.13 2.82 -1.92
CA ASN A 27 -13.29 2.09 -2.41
C ASN A 27 -14.48 3.03 -2.58
N GLN A 28 -14.85 3.35 -3.82
CA GLN A 28 -16.06 4.10 -4.16
C GLN A 28 -17.09 3.20 -4.87
N CYS A 29 -16.86 1.89 -4.93
CA CYS A 29 -17.81 0.93 -5.47
C CYS A 29 -18.66 0.30 -4.34
N PRO A 30 -19.81 -0.33 -4.67
CA PRO A 30 -20.67 -0.93 -3.65
C PRO A 30 -20.17 -2.28 -3.11
N HIS A 31 -19.01 -2.75 -3.56
CA HIS A 31 -18.45 -4.06 -3.23
C HIS A 31 -17.40 -3.97 -2.13
N TYR A 32 -17.16 -5.07 -1.43
CA TYR A 32 -16.00 -5.19 -0.54
C TYR A 32 -14.74 -5.44 -1.36
N LEU A 33 -13.65 -4.74 -1.04
CA LEU A 33 -12.40 -4.84 -1.78
C LEU A 33 -11.28 -5.40 -0.91
N ASN A 34 -10.30 -6.02 -1.54
CA ASN A 34 -8.95 -6.15 -1.00
C ASN A 34 -7.93 -5.93 -2.14
N PHE A 35 -6.65 -5.78 -1.80
CA PHE A 35 -5.61 -5.68 -2.81
C PHE A 35 -4.29 -6.28 -2.37
N LEU A 36 -3.51 -6.68 -3.37
CA LEU A 36 -2.15 -7.19 -3.24
C LEU A 36 -1.18 -6.18 -3.82
N LEU A 37 -0.14 -5.86 -3.05
CA LEU A 37 1.02 -5.11 -3.52
C LEU A 37 2.22 -6.05 -3.59
N CYS A 38 2.76 -6.23 -4.78
CA CYS A 38 3.98 -6.98 -5.05
C CYS A 38 5.10 -6.02 -5.43
N TYR A 39 6.32 -6.24 -4.94
CA TYR A 39 7.51 -5.46 -5.31
C TYR A 39 8.78 -6.27 -5.03
N LYS A 40 9.94 -5.73 -5.40
CA LYS A 40 11.26 -6.30 -5.08
C LYS A 40 12.07 -5.37 -4.17
N ILE A 41 12.81 -5.94 -3.24
CA ILE A 41 13.86 -5.25 -2.46
C ILE A 41 15.11 -6.11 -2.53
N ASN A 42 16.25 -5.54 -2.94
CA ASN A 42 17.52 -6.27 -3.07
C ASN A 42 17.37 -7.57 -3.88
N GLY A 43 16.59 -7.52 -4.98
CA GLY A 43 16.28 -8.65 -5.85
C GLY A 43 15.26 -9.65 -5.29
N LYS A 44 14.83 -9.53 -4.04
CA LYS A 44 13.86 -10.43 -3.41
C LYS A 44 12.44 -9.92 -3.58
N ARG A 45 11.54 -10.80 -4.06
CA ARG A 45 10.11 -10.50 -4.20
C ARG A 45 9.43 -10.47 -2.84
N VAL A 46 8.62 -9.44 -2.61
CA VAL A 46 7.78 -9.25 -1.43
C VAL A 46 6.34 -9.08 -1.89
N VAL A 47 5.41 -9.71 -1.18
CA VAL A 47 3.96 -9.58 -1.41
C VAL A 47 3.30 -9.18 -0.10
N LYS A 48 2.50 -8.12 -0.14
CA LYS A 48 1.67 -7.66 0.97
C LYS A 48 0.21 -7.63 0.54
N ALA A 49 -0.68 -8.04 1.42
CA ALA A 49 -2.13 -7.98 1.21
C ALA A 49 -2.76 -6.95 2.15
N SER A 50 -3.77 -6.23 1.65
CA SER A 50 -4.66 -5.46 2.52
C SER A 50 -5.66 -6.40 3.19
N PRO A 51 -6.23 -6.03 4.36
CA PRO A 51 -7.47 -6.63 4.80
C PRO A 51 -8.59 -6.27 3.81
N THR A 52 -9.71 -7.00 3.87
CA THR A 52 -10.93 -6.64 3.17
C THR A 52 -11.50 -5.34 3.76
N PHE A 53 -11.99 -4.44 2.90
CA PHE A 53 -12.53 -3.15 3.32
C PHE A 53 -13.81 -2.78 2.55
N ALA A 54 -14.75 -2.16 3.29
CA ALA A 54 -16.10 -1.84 2.84
C ALA A 54 -16.16 -0.64 1.88
N PRO A 55 -17.28 -0.44 1.18
CA PRO A 55 -17.57 0.79 0.42
C PRO A 55 -17.33 2.07 1.23
N GLY A 56 -16.79 3.09 0.58
CA GLY A 56 -16.45 4.38 1.18
C GLY A 56 -15.21 4.37 2.09
N LYS A 57 -14.55 3.21 2.26
CA LYS A 57 -13.32 3.10 3.05
C LYS A 57 -12.06 3.23 2.19
N VAL A 58 -10.97 3.55 2.86
CA VAL A 58 -9.64 3.71 2.26
C VAL A 58 -8.69 2.74 2.96
N GLN A 59 -7.81 2.11 2.18
CA GLN A 59 -6.73 1.30 2.72
C GLN A 59 -5.41 1.61 2.02
N HIS A 60 -4.30 1.44 2.74
CA HIS A 60 -2.97 1.69 2.20
C HIS A 60 -1.95 0.62 2.62
N ILE A 61 -0.96 0.41 1.77
CA ILE A 61 0.21 -0.43 2.06
C ILE A 61 1.47 0.42 1.90
N VAL A 62 2.26 0.48 2.98
CA VAL A 62 3.57 1.13 3.00
C VAL A 62 4.64 0.21 2.43
N PHE A 63 5.52 0.77 1.62
CA PHE A 63 6.69 0.13 1.04
C PHE A 63 7.92 1.04 1.14
N PRO A 64 9.14 0.47 1.23
CA PRO A 64 10.35 1.27 1.36
C PRO A 64 10.78 1.86 0.02
N GLY A 65 11.52 2.97 0.06
CA GLY A 65 11.89 3.74 -1.12
C GLY A 65 12.92 3.11 -2.05
N ASP A 66 13.55 2.01 -1.62
CA ASP A 66 14.41 1.15 -2.43
C ASP A 66 13.62 0.01 -3.13
N ALA A 67 12.30 -0.06 -2.94
CA ALA A 67 11.47 -1.03 -3.63
C ALA A 67 11.45 -0.78 -5.15
N THR A 68 11.49 -1.84 -5.94
CA THR A 68 11.41 -1.79 -7.40
C THR A 68 10.35 -2.74 -7.94
N GLU A 69 10.01 -2.62 -9.22
CA GLU A 69 9.04 -3.50 -9.91
C GLU A 69 7.70 -3.64 -9.17
N LEU A 70 7.09 -2.51 -8.78
CA LEU A 70 5.81 -2.52 -8.08
C LEU A 70 4.68 -2.98 -9.01
N SER A 71 3.82 -3.84 -8.49
CA SER A 71 2.58 -4.29 -9.12
C SER A 71 1.48 -4.31 -8.08
N LEU A 72 0.38 -3.62 -8.38
CA LEU A 72 -0.82 -3.55 -7.56
C LEU A 72 -1.93 -4.34 -8.25
N THR A 73 -2.60 -5.22 -7.51
CA THR A 73 -3.75 -5.99 -8.00
C THR A 73 -4.90 -5.84 -7.02
N ILE A 74 -6.04 -5.37 -7.50
CA ILE A 74 -7.23 -5.09 -6.68
C ILE A 74 -8.31 -6.11 -7.03
N PHE A 75 -8.97 -6.67 -6.02
CA PHE A 75 -10.03 -7.67 -6.18
C PHE A 75 -11.33 -7.25 -5.49
N ASP A 76 -12.44 -7.70 -6.06
CA ASP A 76 -13.72 -7.78 -5.38
C ASP A 76 -13.70 -9.00 -4.45
N SER A 77 -13.80 -8.74 -3.15
CA SER A 77 -13.83 -9.73 -2.07
C SER A 77 -15.24 -10.03 -1.58
N SER A 78 -16.29 -9.58 -2.29
CA SER A 78 -17.69 -9.85 -1.95
C SER A 78 -18.09 -11.30 -2.24
N PHE A 79 -17.31 -12.01 -3.04
CA PHE A 79 -17.54 -13.40 -3.44
C PHE A 79 -16.33 -14.28 -3.13
N ASN A 80 -16.57 -15.59 -3.05
CA ASN A 80 -15.52 -16.59 -2.93
C ASN A 80 -15.60 -17.58 -4.11
N PRO A 81 -14.61 -17.61 -5.02
CA PRO A 81 -13.34 -16.90 -4.96
C PRO A 81 -13.47 -15.38 -5.27
N PRO A 82 -12.54 -14.54 -4.77
CA PRO A 82 -12.45 -13.12 -5.14
C PRO A 82 -12.24 -12.95 -6.65
N SER A 83 -12.82 -11.89 -7.23
CA SER A 83 -12.68 -11.59 -8.66
C SER A 83 -11.74 -10.42 -8.91
N LEU A 84 -10.93 -10.51 -9.96
CA LEU A 84 -10.00 -9.44 -10.34
C LEU A 84 -10.78 -8.22 -10.83
N ILE A 85 -10.52 -7.05 -10.25
CA ILE A 85 -11.03 -5.77 -10.77
C ILE A 85 -10.03 -5.15 -11.72
N CYS A 86 -8.80 -4.93 -11.25
CA CYS A 86 -7.79 -4.23 -12.03
C CYS A 86 -6.38 -4.50 -11.53
N SER A 87 -5.41 -4.25 -12.41
CA SER A 87 -3.99 -4.25 -12.10
C SER A 87 -3.36 -2.93 -12.53
N LYS A 88 -2.43 -2.42 -11.71
CA LYS A 88 -1.68 -1.18 -11.97
C LYS A 88 -0.19 -1.40 -11.68
N LEU A 89 0.65 -0.55 -12.25
CA LEU A 89 2.09 -0.50 -11.99
C LEU A 89 2.41 0.84 -11.31
N PRO A 90 2.31 0.92 -9.97
CA PRO A 90 2.63 2.12 -9.21
C PRO A 90 4.10 2.52 -9.38
N SER A 91 4.40 3.81 -9.23
CA SER A 91 5.79 4.26 -9.21
C SER A 91 6.44 4.02 -7.85
N ALA A 92 7.68 3.53 -7.87
CA ALA A 92 8.50 3.20 -6.70
C ALA A 92 8.93 4.41 -5.86
N HIS A 93 8.90 5.61 -6.43
CA HIS A 93 9.51 6.80 -5.83
C HIS A 93 8.52 7.91 -5.54
N MET A 94 7.23 7.56 -5.42
CA MET A 94 6.17 8.50 -5.05
C MET A 94 5.02 7.80 -4.33
N ILE A 95 4.14 8.61 -3.76
CA ILE A 95 2.85 8.14 -3.25
C ILE A 95 1.93 7.89 -4.44
N ASN A 96 1.26 6.74 -4.46
CA ASN A 96 0.30 6.40 -5.51
C ASN A 96 -1.10 6.26 -4.89
N ARG A 97 -2.09 6.91 -5.49
CA ARG A 97 -3.48 6.89 -5.00
C ARG A 97 -4.41 6.44 -6.11
N TYR A 98 -5.34 5.55 -5.76
CA TYR A 98 -6.31 5.01 -6.70
C TYR A 98 -7.72 5.08 -6.14
N ASN A 99 -8.66 5.57 -6.95
CA ASN A 99 -10.08 5.39 -6.72
C ASN A 99 -10.57 4.17 -7.50
N VAL A 100 -11.32 3.31 -6.83
CA VAL A 100 -12.05 2.20 -7.47
C VAL A 100 -13.51 2.59 -7.53
N VAL A 101 -14.02 2.85 -8.74
CA VAL A 101 -15.40 3.27 -8.99
C VAL A 101 -16.17 2.16 -9.72
N SER A 102 -17.49 2.17 -9.60
CA SER A 102 -18.37 1.33 -10.43
C SER A 102 -19.12 2.22 -11.41
N THR A 103 -19.01 1.92 -12.71
CA THR A 103 -19.69 2.67 -13.78
C THR A 103 -21.00 2.01 -14.20
N ALA A 104 -21.15 0.71 -13.96
CA ALA A 104 -22.38 -0.08 -14.15
C ALA A 104 -22.35 -1.32 -13.25
N TYR A 105 -23.45 -2.09 -13.20
CA TYR A 105 -23.49 -3.37 -12.49
C TYR A 105 -22.36 -4.29 -13.03
N ASN A 106 -21.39 -4.60 -12.19
CA ASN A 106 -20.15 -5.35 -12.49
C ASN A 106 -19.13 -4.68 -13.43
N ASN A 107 -19.26 -3.39 -13.74
CA ASN A 107 -18.21 -2.65 -14.44
C ASN A 107 -17.47 -1.75 -13.44
N PHE A 108 -16.18 -2.00 -13.28
CA PHE A 108 -15.31 -1.32 -12.33
C PHE A 108 -14.17 -0.63 -13.05
N GLU A 109 -13.78 0.54 -12.56
CA GLU A 109 -12.64 1.28 -13.07
C GLU A 109 -11.71 1.70 -11.94
N CYS A 110 -10.41 1.62 -12.20
CA CYS A 110 -9.35 2.06 -11.28
C CYS A 110 -8.66 3.29 -11.83
N ILE A 111 -8.92 4.44 -11.21
CA ILE A 111 -8.47 5.77 -11.64
C ILE A 111 -7.33 6.22 -10.73
N ASN A 112 -6.20 6.61 -11.31
CA ASN A 112 -5.09 7.22 -10.57
C ASN A 112 -5.40 8.70 -10.30
N ILE A 113 -5.17 9.20 -9.09
CA ILE A 113 -5.52 10.55 -8.65
C ILE A 113 -4.34 11.32 -8.05
#